data_AF-A0A2V6C8K6-F1
#
_entry.id   AF-A0A2V6C8K6-F1
#
_cell.length_a   1.000
_cell.length_b   1.000
_cell.length_c   1.000
_cell.angle_alpha   90.00
_cell.angle_beta   90.00
_cell.angle_gamma   90.00
#
_symmetry.space_group_name_H-M   'P 1'
#
loop_
_entity.id
_entity.type
_entity.pdbx_description
1 polymer ?
#
loop_
_entity_poly.entity_id
_entity_poly.type
_entity_poly.pdbx_seq_one_letter_code
_entity_poly.pdbx_strand_id
1 'polypeptide(L)'
;MNDLKFAFRQLLKNPGFTAVAVLTLALGIGANTAIFSVVNAVLLRPLPFKEPERLVTVWERNPKQGYDQNVAAPANFLDWKAQSQSFEQLAMFGEAHGYSDWQKFFN
;
A
#
# COMPACT_ATOMS: atom_id res chain seq x y z
N MET A 1 45.52 -6.78 -12.55
CA MET A 1 44.94 -5.69 -13.37
C MET A 1 44.84 -6.02 -14.86
N ASN A 2 45.70 -6.89 -15.42
CA ASN A 2 45.61 -7.28 -16.83
C ASN A 2 44.36 -8.11 -17.17
N ASP A 3 43.83 -8.87 -16.21
CA ASP A 3 42.72 -9.80 -16.44
C ASP A 3 41.39 -9.09 -16.76
N LEU A 4 41.10 -7.96 -16.10
CA LEU A 4 39.93 -7.13 -16.37
C LEU A 4 39.94 -6.54 -17.79
N LYS A 5 41.10 -6.04 -18.24
CA LYS A 5 41.28 -5.55 -19.62
C LYS A 5 41.15 -6.68 -20.63
N PHE A 6 41.68 -7.86 -20.30
CA PHE A 6 41.61 -9.03 -21.18
C PHE A 6 40.17 -9.54 -21.32
N ALA A 7 39.44 -9.64 -20.20
CA ALA A 7 38.02 -10.01 -20.18
C ALA A 7 37.15 -9.02 -20.96
N PHE A 8 37.37 -7.71 -20.79
CA PHE A 8 36.64 -6.69 -21.55
C PHE A 8 36.91 -6.79 -23.07
N ARG A 9 38.18 -7.05 -23.45
CA ARG A 9 38.53 -7.25 -24.86
C ARG A 9 37.94 -8.54 -25.43
N GLN A 10 37.76 -9.57 -24.60
CA GLN A 10 37.10 -10.82 -24.97
C GLN A 10 35.60 -10.62 -25.19
N LEU A 11 34.93 -9.80 -24.36
CA LEU A 11 33.52 -9.43 -24.51
C LEU A 11 33.27 -8.62 -25.79
N LEU A 12 34.17 -7.71 -26.14
CA LEU A 12 34.10 -6.93 -27.38
C LEU A 12 34.36 -7.76 -28.64
N LYS A 13 35.07 -8.89 -28.53
CA LYS A 13 35.31 -9.82 -29.65
C LYS A 13 34.10 -10.69 -30.00
N ASN A 14 33.18 -10.90 -29.06
CA ASN A 14 31.96 -11.69 -29.26
C ASN A 14 30.70 -10.86 -28.92
N PRO A 15 30.38 -9.82 -29.70
CA PRO A 15 29.36 -8.83 -29.35
C PRO A 15 27.96 -9.42 -29.22
N GLY A 16 27.62 -10.46 -29.99
CA GLY A 16 26.30 -11.11 -29.91
C GLY A 16 26.05 -11.80 -28.58
N PHE A 17 27.02 -12.60 -28.10
CA PHE A 17 26.91 -13.27 -26.80
C PHE A 17 26.90 -12.26 -25.65
N THR A 18 27.79 -11.27 -25.71
CA THR A 18 27.85 -10.19 -24.73
C THR A 18 26.53 -9.41 -24.65
N ALA A 19 25.90 -9.10 -25.79
CA ALA A 19 24.62 -8.40 -25.81
C ALA A 19 23.52 -9.20 -25.12
N VAL A 20 23.39 -10.49 -25.43
CA VAL A 20 22.41 -11.37 -24.78
C VAL A 20 22.66 -11.45 -23.27
N ALA A 21 23.92 -11.66 -22.85
CA ALA A 21 24.27 -11.74 -21.44
C ALA A 21 23.94 -10.44 -20.67
N VAL A 22 24.27 -9.28 -21.26
CA VAL A 22 23.96 -7.97 -20.67
C VAL A 22 22.46 -7.76 -20.58
N LEU A 23 21.70 -8.09 -21.62
CA LEU A 23 20.23 -7.97 -21.63
C LEU A 23 19.58 -8.88 -20.57
N THR A 24 20.03 -10.13 -20.44
CA THR A 24 19.52 -11.04 -19.42
C THR A 24 19.81 -10.52 -18.00
N LEU A 25 21.03 -10.03 -17.75
CA LEU A 25 21.39 -9.42 -16.46
C LEU A 25 20.56 -8.16 -16.19
N ALA A 26 20.43 -7.29 -17.18
CA ALA A 26 19.66 -6.06 -17.07
C ALA A 26 18.17 -6.35 -16.78
N LEU A 27 17.58 -7.35 -17.44
CA LEU A 27 16.21 -7.78 -17.19
C LEU A 27 16.02 -8.36 -15.79
N GLY A 28 16.93 -9.23 -15.34
CA GLY A 28 16.85 -9.81 -13.98
C GLY A 28 16.99 -8.76 -12.87
N ILE A 29 17.95 -7.86 -13.01
CA ILE A 29 18.17 -6.76 -12.05
C ILE A 29 17.03 -5.75 -12.11
N GLY A 30 16.60 -5.39 -13.33
CA GLY A 30 15.55 -4.41 -13.57
C GLY A 30 14.18 -4.88 -13.09
N ALA A 31 13.82 -6.15 -13.31
CA ALA A 31 12.54 -6.70 -12.86
C ALA A 31 12.43 -6.68 -11.33
N ASN A 32 13.48 -7.13 -10.62
CA ASN A 32 13.51 -7.10 -9.17
C ASN A 32 13.44 -5.67 -8.63
N THR A 33 14.21 -4.75 -9.23
CA THR A 33 14.20 -3.33 -8.84
C THR A 33 12.84 -2.67 -9.11
N ALA A 34 12.20 -2.97 -10.24
CA ALA A 34 10.90 -2.44 -10.61
C ALA A 34 9.80 -2.89 -9.64
N ILE A 35 9.77 -4.17 -9.25
CA ILE A 35 8.81 -4.68 -8.26
C ILE A 35 8.97 -3.94 -6.94
N PHE A 36 10.18 -3.84 -6.39
CA PHE A 36 10.43 -3.12 -5.14
C PHE A 36 10.11 -1.62 -5.26
N SER A 37 10.42 -0.99 -6.38
CA SER A 37 10.12 0.42 -6.62
C SER A 37 8.61 0.67 -6.68
N VAL A 38 7.83 -0.17 -7.36
CA VAL A 38 6.37 -0.04 -7.43
C VAL A 38 5.74 -0.31 -6.07
N VAL A 39 6.16 -1.36 -5.37
CA VAL A 39 5.74 -1.65 -4.00
C VAL A 39 5.99 -0.45 -3.09
N ASN A 40 7.20 0.12 -3.12
CA ASN A 40 7.52 1.28 -2.31
C ASN A 40 6.73 2.54 -2.73
N ALA A 41 6.48 2.73 -4.03
CA ALA A 41 5.74 3.90 -4.51
C ALA A 41 4.22 3.81 -4.30
N VAL A 42 3.66 2.60 -4.25
CA VAL A 42 2.20 2.36 -4.18
C VAL A 42 1.77 1.92 -2.79
N LEU A 43 2.43 0.95 -2.18
CA LEU A 43 2.11 0.49 -0.82
C LEU A 43 2.70 1.40 0.25
N LEU A 44 3.89 1.94 0.01
CA LEU A 44 4.58 2.83 0.94
C LEU A 44 4.54 4.29 0.51
N ARG A 45 3.65 4.68 -0.42
CA ARG A 45 3.36 6.11 -0.59
C ARG A 45 2.88 6.57 0.77
N PRO A 46 3.67 7.38 1.51
CA PRO A 46 3.24 7.80 2.82
C PRO A 46 1.95 8.55 2.54
N LEU A 47 0.85 8.08 3.15
CA LEU A 47 -0.39 8.82 3.14
C LEU A 47 0.00 10.28 3.46
N PRO A 48 -0.46 11.30 2.70
CA PRO A 48 0.04 12.67 2.76
C PRO A 48 -0.39 13.39 4.05
N PHE A 49 -0.22 12.73 5.19
CA PHE A 49 -0.40 13.22 6.52
C PHE A 49 0.98 13.52 7.09
N LYS A 50 1.13 14.70 7.72
CA LYS A 50 2.41 15.16 8.26
C LYS A 50 2.98 14.22 9.35
N GLU A 51 2.11 13.51 10.06
CA GLU A 51 2.44 12.70 11.24
C GLU A 51 1.71 11.33 11.17
N PRO A 52 2.16 10.41 10.28
CA PRO A 52 1.47 9.14 10.05
C PRO A 52 1.41 8.23 11.29
N GLU A 53 2.35 8.35 12.21
CA GLU A 53 2.40 7.62 13.48
C GLU A 53 1.28 8.00 14.47
N ARG A 54 0.61 9.14 14.26
CA ARG A 54 -0.53 9.59 15.07
C ARG A 54 -1.88 9.15 14.52
N LEU A 55 -1.90 8.43 13.39
CA LEU A 55 -3.14 7.93 12.79
C LEU A 55 -3.61 6.68 13.53
N VAL A 56 -4.88 6.69 13.92
CA VAL A 56 -5.55 5.52 14.52
C VAL A 56 -6.91 5.33 13.86
N THR A 57 -7.34 4.06 13.78
CA THR A 57 -8.68 3.71 13.29
C THR A 57 -9.60 3.45 14.48
N VAL A 58 -10.73 4.14 14.50
CA VAL A 58 -11.78 3.95 15.53
C VAL A 58 -12.88 3.09 14.96
N TRP A 59 -13.24 2.02 15.68
CA TRP A 59 -14.30 1.08 15.30
C TRP A 59 -15.46 1.13 16.30
N GLU A 60 -16.67 0.88 15.82
CA GLU A 60 -17.77 0.53 16.70
C GLU A 60 -17.67 -0.92 17.14
N ARG A 61 -18.07 -1.19 18.39
CA ARG A 61 -18.15 -2.55 18.92
C ARG A 61 -19.60 -2.89 19.21
N ASN A 62 -20.07 -4.03 18.67
CA ASN A 62 -21.36 -4.61 19.01
C ASN A 62 -21.18 -6.06 19.48
N PRO A 63 -20.90 -6.29 20.77
CA PRO A 63 -20.70 -7.63 21.32
C PRO A 63 -21.93 -8.53 21.16
N LYS A 64 -23.14 -7.96 21.12
CA LYS A 64 -24.40 -8.72 20.98
C LYS A 64 -24.55 -9.34 19.59
N GLN A 65 -23.94 -8.76 18.56
CA GLN A 65 -23.93 -9.27 17.20
C GLN A 65 -22.60 -9.94 16.84
N GLY A 66 -21.66 -10.04 17.79
CA GLY A 66 -20.33 -10.63 17.55
C GLY A 66 -19.39 -9.74 16.73
N TYR A 67 -19.68 -8.44 16.59
CA TYR A 67 -18.82 -7.50 15.87
C TYR A 67 -17.86 -6.79 16.82
N ASP A 68 -16.58 -7.16 16.77
CA ASP A 68 -15.52 -6.49 17.52
C ASP A 68 -14.95 -5.25 16.80
N GLN A 69 -15.05 -5.21 15.47
CA GLN A 69 -14.67 -4.07 14.63
C GLN A 69 -15.75 -3.83 13.59
N ASN A 70 -16.65 -2.87 13.86
CA ASN A 70 -17.71 -2.47 12.96
C ASN A 70 -17.50 -1.05 12.44
N VAL A 71 -17.90 -0.81 11.19
CA VAL A 71 -17.91 0.53 10.61
C VAL A 71 -18.89 1.39 11.40
N ALA A 72 -18.48 2.60 11.78
CA ALA A 72 -19.33 3.48 12.55
C ALA A 72 -20.59 3.88 11.76
N ALA A 73 -21.74 3.92 12.44
CA ALA A 73 -22.94 4.47 11.84
C ALA A 73 -22.70 5.96 11.53
N PRO A 74 -23.21 6.51 10.41
CA PRO A 74 -22.98 7.90 10.06
C PRO A 74 -23.40 8.90 11.16
N ALA A 75 -24.49 8.62 11.86
CA ALA A 75 -24.95 9.44 12.98
C ALA A 75 -23.97 9.40 14.18
N ASN A 76 -23.50 8.20 14.54
CA ASN A 76 -22.52 8.04 15.62
C ASN A 76 -21.20 8.74 15.29
N PHE A 77 -20.77 8.69 14.03
CA PHE A 77 -19.60 9.45 13.58
C PHE A 77 -19.77 10.96 13.77
N LEU A 78 -20.95 11.53 13.48
CA LEU A 78 -21.23 12.95 13.72
C LEU A 78 -21.16 13.29 15.21
N ASP A 79 -21.73 12.44 16.06
CA ASP A 79 -21.68 12.63 17.51
C ASP A 79 -20.24 12.55 18.04
N TRP A 80 -19.46 11.57 17.58
CA TRP A 80 -18.05 11.45 17.94
C TRP A 80 -17.23 12.65 17.47
N LYS A 81 -17.49 13.13 16.25
CA LYS A 81 -16.81 14.32 15.73
C LYS A 81 -17.15 15.58 16.53
N ALA A 82 -18.38 15.70 17.02
CA ALA A 82 -18.82 16.84 17.84
C ALA A 82 -18.29 16.78 19.28
N GLN A 83 -18.14 15.57 19.85
CA GLN A 83 -17.80 15.38 21.27
C GLN A 83 -16.31 15.05 21.51
N SER A 84 -15.57 14.65 20.49
CA SER A 84 -14.16 14.28 20.62
C SER A 84 -13.29 15.47 21.03
N GLN A 85 -12.53 15.29 22.10
CA GLN A 85 -11.45 16.20 22.54
C GLN A 85 -10.07 15.57 22.40
N SER A 86 -10.00 14.25 22.17
CA SER A 86 -8.75 13.48 22.14
C SER A 86 -8.11 13.42 20.75
N PHE A 87 -8.88 13.69 19.69
CA PHE A 87 -8.42 13.67 18.31
C PHE A 87 -8.46 15.07 17.69
N GLU A 88 -7.38 15.44 17.01
CA GLU A 88 -7.28 16.73 16.29
C GLU A 88 -8.24 16.79 15.10
N GLN A 89 -8.38 15.67 14.37
CA GLN A 89 -9.30 15.53 13.24
C GLN A 89 -9.89 14.11 13.21
N LEU A 90 -11.15 14.03 12.79
CA LEU A 90 -11.88 12.78 12.58
C LEU A 90 -12.44 12.76 11.16
N ALA A 91 -12.17 11.67 10.45
CA ALA A 91 -12.66 11.40 9.11
C ALA A 91 -13.20 9.97 9.04
N MET A 92 -14.17 9.75 8.15
CA MET A 92 -14.74 8.44 7.85
C MET A 92 -14.32 8.04 6.43
N PHE A 93 -13.87 6.81 6.26
CA PHE A 93 -13.53 6.23 4.97
C PHE A 93 -14.06 4.80 4.89
N GLY A 94 -14.45 4.36 3.69
CA GLY A 94 -15.07 3.04 3.45
C GLY A 94 -16.59 3.10 3.36
N GLU A 95 -17.16 2.16 2.60
CA GLU A 95 -18.61 1.97 2.54
C GLU A 95 -19.11 1.37 3.85
N ALA A 96 -20.22 1.90 4.36
CA ALA A 96 -20.97 1.27 5.42
C ALA A 96 -21.65 0.00 4.86
N HIS A 97 -20.87 -1.06 4.65
CA HIS A 97 -21.29 -2.35 4.09
C HIS A 97 -22.48 -2.96 4.85
N GLY A 98 -22.69 -2.57 6.11
CA GLY A 98 -23.83 -3.00 6.91
C GLY A 98 -25.18 -2.38 6.49
N TYR A 99 -25.23 -1.20 5.87
CA TYR A 99 -26.52 -0.54 5.56
C TYR A 99 -27.20 -1.09 4.30
N SER A 100 -26.43 -1.54 3.30
CA SER A 100 -26.98 -1.98 2.00
C SER A 100 -27.74 -3.30 2.06
N ASP A 101 -27.46 -4.16 3.03
CA ASP A 101 -28.11 -5.47 3.13
C ASP A 101 -29.44 -5.42 3.91
N TRP A 102 -29.57 -4.55 4.92
CA TRP A 102 -30.85 -4.39 5.64
C TRP A 102 -31.97 -3.86 4.76
N GLN A 103 -31.65 -3.07 3.73
CA GLN A 103 -32.64 -2.51 2.82
C GLN A 103 -33.26 -3.54 1.87
N LYS A 104 -32.59 -4.69 1.66
CA LYS A 104 -33.11 -5.83 0.87
C LYS A 104 -34.19 -6.63 1.60
N PHE A 105 -34.27 -6.53 2.93
CA PHE A 105 -35.29 -7.23 3.73
C PHE A 105 -36.63 -6.49 3.79
N PHE A 106 -36.68 -5.23 3.35
CA PHE A 106 -37.87 -4.38 3.36
C PHE A 106 -38.45 -4.12 1.97
N ASN A 107 -38.05 -4.90 0.95
CA ASN A 107 -38.58 -4.85 -0.41
C ASN A 107 -39.04 -6.22 -0.89
#